data_AF-A0A7U9R9N1-F1
#
_entry.id   AF-A0A7U9R9N1-F1
#
_cell.length_a   1.000
_cell.length_b   1.000
_cell.length_c   1.000
_cell.angle_alpha   90.00
_cell.angle_beta   90.00
_cell.angle_gamma   90.00
#
_symmetry.space_group_name_H-M   'P 1'
#
loop_
_entity.id
_entity.type
_entity.pdbx_description
1 polymer ?
#
loop_
_entity_poly.entity_id
_entity_poly.type
_entity_poly.pdbx_seq_one_letter_code
_entity_poly.pdbx_strand_id
1 'polypeptide(L)'
;MELQQKANKAQKSINFFIRLVIPILGVFFLVKYGIGSRTWHFVDSTSMEFILIPCLLILLCTGYWRDFLKAFVYIIKRENCTAEMIRDSSNALKLVCRSSLIWGSIGFTISMVNLLRYHMLDSEFASPTLWGDIAVALVSLFYALVINAVLVPLYFELNRLHRKKTK
;
A
#
# COMPACT_ATOMS: atom_id res chain seq x y z
N MET A 1 -4.75 17.79 38.08
CA MET A 1 -4.45 18.09 36.65
C MET A 1 -3.61 17.00 35.98
N GLU A 2 -2.50 16.55 36.58
CA GLU A 2 -1.61 15.55 35.94
C GLU A 2 -2.27 14.19 35.62
N LEU A 3 -3.15 13.68 36.49
CA LEU A 3 -3.86 12.42 36.27
C LEU A 3 -4.83 12.49 35.08
N GLN A 4 -5.56 13.59 34.92
CA GLN A 4 -6.43 13.82 33.76
C GLN A 4 -5.63 13.96 32.47
N GLN A 5 -4.45 14.60 32.52
CA GLN A 5 -3.58 14.78 31.36
C GLN A 5 -2.94 13.45 30.92
N LYS A 6 -2.54 12.59 31.88
CA LYS A 6 -2.10 11.21 31.61
C LYS A 6 -3.21 10.36 31.01
N ALA A 7 -4.41 10.39 31.58
CA ALA A 7 -5.57 9.63 31.08
C ALA A 7 -5.96 10.04 29.64
N ASN A 8 -5.94 11.34 29.35
CA ASN A 8 -6.29 11.85 28.02
C ASN A 8 -5.23 11.50 26.97
N LYS A 9 -3.94 11.50 27.36
CA LYS A 9 -2.83 11.05 26.50
C LYS A 9 -2.90 9.55 26.21
N ALA A 10 -3.23 8.73 27.21
CA ALA A 10 -3.43 7.29 27.05
C ALA A 10 -4.62 6.99 26.12
N GLN A 11 -5.75 7.68 26.30
CA GLN A 11 -6.93 7.54 25.44
C GLN A 11 -6.64 7.92 23.98
N LYS A 12 -5.84 8.99 23.77
CA LYS A 12 -5.39 9.42 22.44
C LYS A 12 -4.48 8.37 21.78
N SER A 13 -3.62 7.71 22.56
CA SER A 13 -2.72 6.64 22.11
C SER A 13 -3.48 5.34 21.77
N ILE A 14 -4.48 4.96 22.56
CA ILE A 14 -5.33 3.78 22.30
C ILE A 14 -6.14 3.97 21.01
N ASN A 15 -6.80 5.13 20.85
CA ASN A 15 -7.53 5.46 19.62
C ASN A 15 -6.62 5.50 18.38
N PHE A 16 -5.32 5.75 18.56
CA PHE A 16 -4.33 5.70 17.50
C PHE A 16 -3.97 4.25 17.13
N PHE A 17 -3.65 3.39 18.11
CA PHE A 17 -3.34 1.98 17.89
C PHE A 17 -4.46 1.28 17.13
N ILE A 18 -5.70 1.57 17.52
CA ILE A 18 -6.90 1.01 16.89
C ILE A 18 -7.03 1.44 15.42
N ARG A 19 -6.63 2.66 15.06
CA ARG A 19 -6.87 3.22 13.71
C ARG A 19 -5.78 2.94 12.70
N LEU A 20 -4.54 2.69 13.14
CA LEU A 20 -3.39 2.49 12.25
C LEU A 20 -2.82 1.08 12.36
N VAL A 21 -2.66 0.56 13.58
CA VAL A 21 -2.03 -0.75 13.79
C VAL A 21 -3.01 -1.88 13.45
N ILE A 22 -4.29 -1.76 13.79
CA ILE A 22 -5.27 -2.80 13.47
C ILE A 22 -5.44 -3.01 11.96
N PRO A 23 -5.59 -1.98 11.10
CA PRO A 23 -5.66 -2.21 9.66
C PRO A 23 -4.41 -2.87 9.09
N ILE A 24 -3.22 -2.43 9.52
CA ILE A 24 -1.95 -3.00 9.05
C ILE A 24 -1.81 -4.47 9.48
N LEU A 25 -2.05 -4.76 10.77
CA LEU A 25 -2.02 -6.13 11.29
C LEU A 25 -3.12 -6.99 10.68
N GLY A 26 -4.30 -6.44 10.45
CA GLY A 26 -5.42 -7.13 9.81
C GLY A 26 -5.11 -7.50 8.37
N VAL A 27 -4.56 -6.58 7.58
CA VAL A 27 -4.09 -6.86 6.22
C VAL A 27 -2.98 -7.90 6.25
N PHE A 28 -2.00 -7.76 7.15
CA PHE A 28 -0.91 -8.74 7.28
C PHE A 28 -1.44 -10.14 7.65
N PHE A 29 -2.36 -10.22 8.60
CA PHE A 29 -2.98 -11.47 9.04
C PHE A 29 -3.80 -12.11 7.91
N LEU A 30 -4.64 -11.33 7.22
CA LEU A 30 -5.43 -11.81 6.07
C LEU A 30 -4.53 -12.31 4.94
N VAL A 31 -3.47 -11.57 4.64
CA VAL A 31 -2.48 -11.95 3.63
C VAL A 31 -1.79 -13.25 4.03
N LYS A 32 -1.27 -13.35 5.25
CA LYS A 32 -0.59 -14.56 5.73
C LYS A 32 -1.51 -15.78 5.77
N TYR A 33 -2.74 -15.59 6.25
CA TYR A 33 -3.73 -16.66 6.32
C TYR A 33 -4.18 -17.11 4.92
N GLY A 34 -4.43 -16.16 4.01
CA GLY A 34 -4.82 -16.44 2.64
C GLY A 34 -3.72 -17.13 1.82
N ILE A 35 -2.46 -16.77 2.06
CA ILE A 35 -1.30 -17.41 1.41
C ILE A 35 -1.04 -18.82 1.97
N GLY A 36 -1.32 -19.05 3.26
CA GLY A 36 -1.04 -20.32 3.93
C GLY A 36 0.47 -20.59 4.08
N SER A 37 0.88 -21.86 4.00
CA SER A 37 2.27 -22.28 4.23
C SER A 37 3.24 -21.96 3.10
N ARG A 38 2.74 -21.49 1.94
CA ARG A 38 3.55 -21.33 0.72
C ARG A 38 3.93 -19.88 0.44
N THR A 39 4.37 -19.16 1.47
CA THR A 39 4.75 -17.74 1.36
C THR A 39 5.84 -17.45 0.34
N TRP A 40 6.68 -18.43 0.03
CA TRP A 40 7.75 -18.29 -0.96
C TRP A 40 7.23 -17.99 -2.38
N HIS A 41 6.05 -18.48 -2.76
CA HIS A 41 5.47 -18.20 -4.09
C HIS A 41 4.98 -16.76 -4.26
N PHE A 42 4.86 -16.01 -3.15
CA PHE A 42 4.40 -14.63 -3.15
C PHE A 42 5.55 -13.66 -2.89
N VAL A 43 6.80 -14.12 -2.92
CA VAL A 43 7.99 -13.29 -2.77
C VAL A 43 8.73 -13.31 -4.11
N ASP A 44 8.44 -12.29 -4.93
CA ASP A 44 9.10 -12.04 -6.21
C ASP A 44 9.68 -10.62 -6.18
N SER A 45 11.01 -10.53 -6.09
CA SER A 45 11.71 -9.25 -6.01
C SER A 45 11.49 -8.40 -7.26
N THR A 46 11.39 -9.03 -8.43
CA THR A 46 11.21 -8.31 -9.70
C THR A 46 9.85 -7.61 -9.76
N SER A 47 8.74 -8.30 -9.44
CA SER A 47 7.41 -7.67 -9.36
C SER A 47 7.36 -6.60 -8.28
N MET A 48 8.06 -6.78 -7.16
CA MET A 48 8.12 -5.79 -6.09
C MET A 48 8.82 -4.51 -6.54
N GLU A 49 9.99 -4.64 -7.16
CA GLU A 49 10.77 -3.53 -7.72
C GLU A 49 10.00 -2.80 -8.81
N PHE A 50 9.33 -3.54 -9.71
CA PHE A 50 8.55 -2.98 -10.81
C PHE A 50 7.42 -2.05 -10.33
N ILE A 51 6.91 -2.26 -9.12
CA ILE A 51 5.86 -1.40 -8.52
C ILE A 51 6.48 -0.31 -7.66
N LEU A 52 7.45 -0.65 -6.81
CA LEU A 52 8.01 0.29 -5.85
C LEU A 52 8.85 1.38 -6.53
N ILE A 53 9.72 1.02 -7.48
CA ILE A 53 10.59 1.99 -8.16
C ILE A 53 9.77 3.14 -8.78
N PRO A 54 8.76 2.90 -9.63
CA PRO A 54 8.00 4.00 -10.20
C PRO A 54 7.13 4.73 -9.18
N CYS A 55 6.66 4.06 -8.11
CA CYS A 55 5.99 4.74 -7.00
C CYS A 55 6.93 5.72 -6.26
N LEU A 56 8.18 5.32 -6.03
CA LEU A 56 9.20 6.17 -5.42
C LEU A 56 9.60 7.32 -6.36
N LEU A 57 9.83 7.01 -7.63
CA LEU A 57 10.16 8.01 -8.65
C LEU A 57 9.07 9.07 -8.77
N ILE A 58 7.78 8.69 -8.82
CA ILE A 58 6.72 9.68 -8.92
C ILE A 58 6.67 10.61 -7.69
N LEU A 59 6.93 10.08 -6.49
CA LEU A 59 7.01 10.89 -5.26
C LEU A 59 8.19 11.86 -5.27
N LEU A 60 9.33 11.45 -5.84
CA LEU A 60 10.50 12.31 -5.99
C LEU A 60 10.25 13.38 -7.05
N CYS A 61 9.70 13.01 -8.21
CA CYS A 61 9.40 13.92 -9.31
C CYS A 61 8.33 14.95 -8.94
N THR A 62 7.32 14.61 -8.15
CA THR A 62 6.29 15.55 -7.70
C THR A 62 6.66 16.32 -6.43
N GLY A 63 7.82 16.02 -5.81
CA GLY A 63 8.24 16.61 -4.53
C GLY A 63 7.44 16.13 -3.30
N TYR A 64 6.52 15.18 -3.46
CA TYR A 64 5.64 14.69 -2.40
C TYR A 64 6.28 13.65 -1.47
N TRP A 65 7.55 13.29 -1.68
CA TRP A 65 8.27 12.35 -0.82
C TRP A 65 8.16 12.69 0.67
N ARG A 66 8.41 13.96 1.03
CA ARG A 66 8.37 14.40 2.43
C ARG A 66 6.95 14.34 2.99
N ASP A 67 5.95 14.72 2.20
CA ASP A 67 4.55 14.74 2.62
C ASP A 67 3.96 13.33 2.73
N PHE A 68 4.41 12.40 1.89
CA PHE A 68 4.13 10.98 2.05
C PHE A 68 4.63 10.44 3.39
N LEU A 69 5.89 10.71 3.76
CA LEU A 69 6.43 10.26 5.05
C LEU A 69 5.74 10.94 6.23
N LYS A 70 5.46 12.25 6.12
CA LYS A 70 4.72 13.00 7.13
C LYS A 70 3.30 12.48 7.30
N ALA A 71 2.68 11.87 6.28
CA ALA A 71 1.36 11.26 6.38
C ALA A 71 1.27 10.27 7.56
N PHE A 72 2.29 9.42 7.72
CA PHE A 72 2.38 8.47 8.84
C PHE A 72 2.60 9.18 10.16
N VAL A 73 3.46 10.21 10.17
CA VAL A 73 3.74 11.02 11.36
C VAL A 73 2.50 11.77 11.83
N TYR A 74 1.71 12.35 10.94
CA TYR A 74 0.51 13.12 11.29
C TYR A 74 -0.61 12.25 11.87
N ILE A 75 -0.65 10.97 11.49
CA ILE A 75 -1.57 10.03 12.10
C ILE A 75 -1.15 9.74 13.56
N ILE A 76 0.17 9.69 13.84
CA ILE A 76 0.76 9.48 15.17
C ILE A 76 0.70 10.75 16.03
N LYS A 77 1.23 11.87 15.52
CA LYS A 77 1.42 13.15 16.20
C LYS A 77 0.56 14.21 15.50
N ARG A 78 -0.61 14.48 16.08
CA ARG A 78 -1.58 15.49 15.60
C ARG A 78 -1.28 16.92 16.07
N GLU A 79 -0.22 17.09 16.85
CA GLU A 79 0.18 18.36 17.44
C GLU A 79 0.87 19.19 16.34
N ASN A 80 0.32 20.38 16.07
CA ASN A 80 0.81 21.38 15.11
C ASN A 80 0.60 21.13 13.60
N CYS A 81 -0.25 20.19 13.17
CA CYS A 81 -0.55 20.02 11.73
C CYS A 81 -1.52 21.11 11.21
N THR A 82 -1.19 21.88 10.19
CA THR A 82 -2.18 22.77 9.53
C THR A 82 -3.11 21.97 8.61
N ALA A 83 -4.25 22.55 8.20
CA ALA A 83 -5.14 21.91 7.23
C ALA A 83 -4.41 21.64 5.90
N GLU A 84 -3.61 22.60 5.42
CA GLU A 84 -2.82 22.46 4.20
C GLU A 84 -1.83 21.29 4.26
N MET A 85 -1.08 21.15 5.36
CA MET A 85 -0.14 20.04 5.55
C MET A 85 -0.84 18.67 5.49
N ILE A 86 -2.04 18.56 6.06
CA ILE A 86 -2.84 17.33 6.03
C ILE A 86 -3.33 17.04 4.61
N ARG A 87 -3.76 18.08 3.87
CA ARG A 87 -4.20 17.95 2.48
C ARG A 87 -3.07 17.45 1.59
N ASP A 88 -1.88 18.01 1.72
CA ASP A 88 -0.74 17.65 0.89
C ASP A 88 -0.27 16.22 1.16
N SER A 89 -0.25 15.81 2.44
CA SER A 89 0.04 14.42 2.82
C SER A 89 -1.03 13.43 2.33
N SER A 90 -2.30 13.83 2.35
CA SER A 90 -3.41 13.03 1.80
C SER A 90 -3.28 12.87 0.28
N ASN A 91 -2.91 13.93 -0.43
CA ASN A 91 -2.65 13.89 -1.87
C ASN A 91 -1.46 12.98 -2.20
N ALA A 92 -0.39 13.03 -1.41
CA ALA A 92 0.76 12.14 -1.55
C ALA A 92 0.38 10.65 -1.39
N LEU A 93 -0.42 10.30 -0.37
CA LEU A 93 -0.94 8.93 -0.22
C LEU A 93 -1.80 8.51 -1.42
N LYS A 94 -2.71 9.40 -1.86
CA LYS A 94 -3.58 9.15 -3.02
C LYS A 94 -2.77 8.89 -4.29
N LEU A 95 -1.66 9.63 -4.47
CA LEU A 95 -0.75 9.46 -5.59
C LEU A 95 -0.11 8.07 -5.57
N VAL A 96 0.37 7.60 -4.43
CA VAL A 96 0.96 6.25 -4.30
C VAL A 96 -0.07 5.15 -4.50
N CYS A 97 -1.29 5.29 -3.95
CA CYS A 97 -2.38 4.35 -4.19
C CYS A 97 -2.69 4.20 -5.69
N ARG A 98 -2.82 5.33 -6.39
CA ARG A 98 -3.09 5.33 -7.84
C ARG A 98 -1.91 4.78 -8.63
N SER A 99 -0.69 5.21 -8.31
CA SER A 99 0.53 4.78 -9.01
C SER A 99 0.72 3.27 -8.87
N SER A 100 0.61 2.73 -7.65
CA SER A 100 0.74 1.29 -7.42
C SER A 100 -0.29 0.46 -8.19
N LEU A 101 -1.55 0.91 -8.30
CA LEU A 101 -2.55 0.22 -9.13
C LEU A 101 -2.20 0.26 -10.62
N ILE A 102 -1.74 1.41 -11.13
CA ILE A 102 -1.32 1.55 -12.53
C ILE A 102 -0.16 0.59 -12.82
N TRP A 103 0.91 0.65 -12.03
CA TRP A 103 2.11 -0.16 -12.26
C TRP A 103 1.89 -1.64 -12.00
N GLY A 104 1.09 -2.01 -10.99
CA GLY A 104 0.68 -3.39 -10.77
C GLY A 104 -0.16 -3.95 -11.92
N SER A 105 -1.04 -3.14 -12.51
CA SER A 105 -1.85 -3.55 -13.68
C SER A 105 -1.01 -3.67 -14.94
N ILE A 106 -0.04 -2.78 -15.15
CA ILE A 106 0.93 -2.87 -16.24
C ILE A 106 1.78 -4.13 -16.10
N GLY A 107 2.31 -4.40 -14.90
CA GLY A 107 3.11 -5.60 -14.62
C GLY A 107 2.31 -6.88 -14.89
N PHE A 108 1.06 -6.94 -14.40
CA PHE A 108 0.14 -8.04 -14.70
C PHE A 108 -0.07 -8.22 -16.22
N THR A 109 -0.31 -7.13 -16.95
CA THR A 109 -0.54 -7.18 -18.40
C THR A 109 0.69 -7.67 -19.16
N ILE A 110 1.89 -7.20 -18.81
CA ILE A 110 3.15 -7.64 -19.42
C ILE A 110 3.34 -9.14 -19.19
N SER A 111 3.19 -9.61 -17.95
CA SER A 111 3.34 -11.02 -17.61
C SER A 111 2.32 -11.91 -18.33
N MET A 112 1.05 -11.46 -18.41
CA MET A 112 0.02 -12.17 -19.17
C MET A 112 0.33 -12.24 -20.67
N VAL A 113 0.84 -11.16 -21.28
CA VAL A 113 1.23 -11.17 -22.70
C VAL A 113 2.39 -12.12 -22.94
N ASN A 114 3.40 -12.11 -22.07
CA ASN A 114 4.55 -13.03 -22.18
C ASN A 114 4.12 -14.49 -22.07
N LEU A 115 3.23 -14.79 -21.11
CA LEU A 115 2.63 -16.11 -20.94
C LEU A 115 1.90 -16.56 -22.21
N LEU A 116 1.02 -15.72 -22.76
CA LEU A 116 0.26 -16.06 -23.97
C LEU A 116 1.16 -16.29 -25.17
N ARG A 117 2.23 -15.48 -25.32
CA ARG A 117 3.22 -15.64 -26.41
C ARG A 117 4.00 -16.94 -26.28
N TYR A 118 4.41 -17.31 -25.07
CA TYR A 118 5.14 -18.55 -24.82
C TYR A 118 4.28 -19.77 -25.19
N HIS A 119 3.01 -19.79 -24.77
CA HIS A 119 2.09 -20.89 -25.08
C HIS A 119 1.66 -20.98 -26.54
N MET A 120 1.62 -19.88 -27.27
CA MET A 120 1.33 -19.90 -28.71
C MET A 120 2.46 -20.52 -29.54
N LEU A 121 3.70 -20.51 -29.03
CA LEU A 121 4.88 -21.01 -29.73
C LEU A 121 5.20 -22.48 -29.39
N ASP A 122 4.96 -22.91 -28.16
CA ASP A 122 5.20 -24.29 -27.68
C ASP A 122 3.87 -24.98 -27.33
N SER A 123 3.14 -25.49 -28.34
CA SER A 123 1.83 -26.14 -28.15
C SER A 123 1.91 -27.60 -27.67
N GLU A 124 3.10 -28.22 -27.65
CA GLU A 124 3.24 -29.67 -27.37
C GLU A 124 3.51 -30.03 -25.90
N PHE A 125 3.80 -29.07 -25.02
CA PHE A 125 4.03 -29.36 -23.60
C PHE A 125 3.15 -28.48 -22.71
N ALA A 126 1.99 -29.01 -22.34
CA ALA A 126 1.20 -28.56 -21.19
C ALA A 126 2.00 -28.85 -19.90
N SER A 127 3.05 -28.06 -19.68
CA SER A 127 4.03 -28.20 -18.62
C SER A 127 3.55 -27.49 -17.34
N PRO A 128 3.96 -27.95 -16.14
CA PRO A 128 3.77 -27.24 -14.86
C PRO A 128 4.26 -25.77 -14.86
N THR A 129 5.05 -25.36 -15.85
CA THR A 129 5.55 -23.98 -16.03
C THR A 129 4.43 -22.96 -16.31
N LEU A 130 3.36 -23.34 -17.04
CA LEU A 130 2.19 -22.48 -17.31
C LEU A 130 1.62 -21.88 -16.01
N TRP A 131 1.44 -22.72 -14.99
CA TRP A 131 0.86 -22.33 -13.71
C TRP A 131 1.79 -21.43 -12.89
N GLY A 132 3.11 -21.61 -13.06
CA GLY A 132 4.11 -20.73 -12.45
C GLY A 132 4.07 -19.32 -13.04
N ASP A 133 3.97 -19.21 -14.36
CA ASP A 133 3.94 -17.92 -15.05
C ASP A 133 2.64 -17.13 -14.80
N ILE A 134 1.49 -17.83 -14.74
CA ILE A 134 0.21 -17.23 -14.30
C ILE A 134 0.34 -16.71 -12.85
N ALA A 135 0.97 -17.49 -11.96
CA ALA A 135 1.15 -17.07 -10.57
C ALA A 135 2.00 -15.79 -10.48
N VAL A 136 3.11 -15.70 -11.23
CA VAL A 136 3.95 -14.49 -11.28
C VAL A 136 3.18 -13.28 -11.79
N ALA A 137 2.34 -13.43 -12.83
CA ALA A 137 1.50 -12.33 -13.32
C ALA A 137 0.58 -11.78 -12.22
N LEU A 138 -0.05 -12.67 -11.45
CA LEU A 138 -0.94 -12.30 -10.36
C LEU A 138 -0.20 -11.67 -9.18
N VAL A 139 1.08 -11.97 -8.97
CA VAL A 139 1.90 -11.39 -7.89
C VAL A 139 2.05 -9.87 -8.04
N SER A 140 2.23 -9.36 -9.26
CA SER A 140 2.27 -7.91 -9.53
C SER A 140 0.97 -7.21 -9.11
N LEU A 141 -0.19 -7.75 -9.48
CA LEU A 141 -1.48 -7.19 -9.08
C LEU A 141 -1.69 -7.32 -7.57
N PHE A 142 -1.31 -8.46 -7.00
CA PHE A 142 -1.40 -8.73 -5.57
C PHE A 142 -0.63 -7.69 -4.73
N TYR A 143 0.61 -7.37 -5.10
CA TYR A 143 1.39 -6.34 -4.41
C TYR A 143 0.74 -4.95 -4.47
N ALA A 144 0.20 -4.56 -5.62
CA ALA A 144 -0.52 -3.29 -5.74
C ALA A 144 -1.75 -3.25 -4.82
N LEU A 145 -2.49 -4.35 -4.72
CA LEU A 145 -3.65 -4.47 -3.82
C LEU A 145 -3.25 -4.42 -2.35
N VAL A 146 -2.17 -5.10 -1.95
CA VAL A 146 -1.66 -5.07 -0.57
C VAL A 146 -1.22 -3.65 -0.17
N ILE A 147 -0.49 -2.95 -1.06
CA ILE A 147 -0.10 -1.56 -0.85
C ILE A 147 -1.36 -0.69 -0.63
N ASN A 148 -2.36 -0.84 -1.49
CA ASN A 148 -3.61 -0.07 -1.36
C ASN A 148 -4.39 -0.42 -0.09
N ALA A 149 -4.48 -1.69 0.27
CA ALA A 149 -5.16 -2.14 1.49
C ALA A 149 -4.56 -1.50 2.74
N VAL A 150 -3.24 -1.24 2.76
CA VAL A 150 -2.55 -0.54 3.84
C VAL A 150 -2.73 0.99 3.76
N LEU A 151 -2.61 1.58 2.57
CA LEU A 151 -2.57 3.04 2.42
C LEU A 151 -3.94 3.71 2.37
N VAL A 152 -4.97 3.04 1.87
CA VAL A 152 -6.34 3.59 1.77
C VAL A 152 -6.93 3.96 3.14
N PRO A 153 -6.83 3.13 4.19
CA PRO A 153 -7.27 3.52 5.54
C PRO A 153 -6.57 4.79 6.05
N LEU A 154 -5.27 4.93 5.79
CA LEU A 154 -4.48 6.11 6.17
C LEU A 154 -4.97 7.36 5.44
N TYR A 155 -5.25 7.25 4.14
CA TYR A 155 -5.79 8.31 3.31
C TYR A 155 -7.14 8.82 3.85
N PHE A 156 -8.06 7.91 4.16
CA PHE A 156 -9.37 8.29 4.70
C PHE A 156 -9.27 8.93 6.09
N GLU A 157 -8.38 8.44 6.95
CA GLU A 157 -8.16 9.03 8.27
C GLU A 157 -7.58 10.45 8.17
N LEU A 158 -6.61 10.70 7.28
CA LEU A 158 -6.09 12.05 7.03
C LEU A 158 -7.17 12.99 6.48
N ASN A 159 -7.99 12.53 5.54
CA ASN A 159 -9.12 13.33 5.04
C ASN A 159 -10.16 13.63 6.12
N ARG A 160 -10.38 12.70 7.05
CA ARG A 160 -11.23 12.93 8.22
C ARG A 160 -10.63 13.98 9.16
N LEU A 161 -9.31 14.01 9.33
CA LEU A 161 -8.61 15.04 10.11
C LEU A 161 -8.64 16.40 9.42
N HIS A 162 -8.42 16.45 8.11
CA HIS A 162 -8.53 17.65 7.30
C HIS A 162 -9.89 18.33 7.51
N ARG A 163 -10.98 17.58 7.30
CA ARG A 163 -12.36 18.09 7.48
C ARG A 163 -12.67 18.60 8.89
N LYS A 164 -11.98 18.09 9.92
CA LYS A 164 -12.13 18.57 11.30
C LYS A 164 -11.39 19.88 11.57
N LYS A 165 -10.39 20.23 10.76
CA LYS A 165 -9.63 21.49 10.89
C LYS A 165 -10.16 22.62 10.01
N THR A 166 -10.91 22.29 8.96
CA THR A 166 -11.55 23.27 8.08
C THR A 166 -12.95 23.69 8.55
N LYS A 167 -13.49 23.03 9.57
CA LYS A 167 -14.72 23.43 10.28
C LYS A 167 -14.33 24.21 11.52
#